data_AF-A0A9D7TWU3-F1
#
_entry.id   AF-A0A9D7TWU3-F1
#
_cell.length_a   1.000
_cell.length_b   1.000
_cell.length_c   1.000
_cell.angle_alpha   90.00
_cell.angle_beta   90.00
_cell.angle_gamma   90.00
#
_symmetry.space_group_name_H-M   'P 1'
#
loop_
_entity.id
_entity.type
_entity.pdbx_description
1 polymer ?
#
loop_
_entity_poly.entity_id
_entity_poly.type
_entity_poly.pdbx_seq_one_letter_code
_entity_poly.pdbx_strand_id
1 'polypeptide(L)'
;MHAKYLVPEVAGLYIGAPEASVQKIAGIQQTDEINYEKTFAKGNVQDLTCQVTFSGEKAIYEFIIEYKPGFNLKAMMLKKYGPKNNGDEWLIKLKDGLKLKIWQYKNKLCIGDSRQFENAIMAE
;
A
#
# COMPACT_ATOMS: atom_id res chain seq x y z
N MET A 1 -5.09 -12.61 -16.68
CA MET A 1 -4.30 -11.39 -16.37
C MET A 1 -4.84 -10.82 -15.06
N HIS A 2 -4.05 -10.88 -13.98
CA HIS A 2 -4.41 -10.39 -12.65
C HIS A 2 -4.63 -8.87 -12.68
N ALA A 3 -5.70 -8.38 -12.08
CA ALA A 3 -6.02 -6.95 -12.05
C ALA A 3 -5.17 -6.30 -10.97
N LYS A 4 -3.92 -5.98 -11.32
CA LYS A 4 -2.94 -5.38 -10.43
C LYS A 4 -3.46 -4.03 -9.94
N TYR A 5 -3.67 -3.88 -8.63
CA TYR A 5 -3.86 -2.55 -8.04
C TYR A 5 -2.54 -1.80 -8.12
N LEU A 6 -2.41 -0.99 -9.16
CA LEU A 6 -1.27 -0.11 -9.35
C LEU A 6 -1.43 1.07 -8.40
N VAL A 7 -0.45 1.26 -7.53
CA VAL A 7 -0.30 2.50 -6.77
C VAL A 7 0.11 3.57 -7.78
N PRO A 8 -0.74 4.55 -8.14
CA PRO A 8 -0.44 5.52 -9.20
C PRO A 8 0.83 6.32 -8.96
N GLU A 9 1.20 6.46 -7.69
CA GLU A 9 2.38 7.16 -7.21
C GLU A 9 3.68 6.39 -7.48
N VAL A 10 3.61 5.08 -7.80
CA VAL A 10 4.78 4.20 -7.94
C VAL A 10 4.63 3.30 -9.18
N ALA A 11 5.32 3.68 -10.25
CA ALA A 11 5.30 2.91 -11.49
C ALA A 11 5.86 1.49 -11.28
N GLY A 12 5.06 0.47 -11.60
CA GLY A 12 5.50 -0.92 -11.64
C GLY A 12 5.27 -1.73 -10.35
N LEU A 13 4.83 -1.11 -9.25
CA LEU A 13 4.48 -1.83 -8.02
C LEU A 13 2.97 -1.97 -7.82
N TYR A 14 2.59 -3.09 -7.20
CA TYR A 14 1.21 -3.45 -6.89
C TYR A 14 1.18 -4.42 -5.70
N ILE A 15 0.06 -4.49 -4.99
CA ILE A 15 -0.14 -5.46 -3.91
C ILE A 15 -0.11 -6.87 -4.50
N GLY A 16 0.72 -7.76 -3.93
CA GLY A 16 1.00 -9.09 -4.43
C GLY A 16 2.18 -9.16 -5.42
N ALA A 17 2.88 -8.05 -5.68
CA ALA A 17 4.13 -8.09 -6.45
C ALA A 17 5.22 -8.83 -5.65
N PRO A 18 6.02 -9.73 -6.26
CA PRO A 18 7.09 -10.43 -5.55
C PRO A 18 8.20 -9.43 -5.14
N GLU A 19 8.92 -9.74 -4.06
CA GLU A 19 10.05 -8.95 -3.53
C GLU A 19 11.06 -8.53 -4.62
N ALA A 20 11.35 -9.43 -5.57
CA ALA A 20 12.22 -9.15 -6.70
C ALA A 20 11.75 -7.97 -7.58
N SER A 21 10.47 -7.61 -7.55
CA SER A 21 9.93 -6.44 -8.24
C SER A 21 10.30 -5.14 -7.52
N VAL A 22 10.41 -5.18 -6.20
CA VAL A 22 10.84 -4.04 -5.37
C VAL A 22 12.31 -3.74 -5.63
N GLN A 23 13.16 -4.77 -5.60
CA GLN A 23 14.61 -4.65 -5.81
C GLN A 23 14.98 -4.13 -7.22
N LYS A 24 14.15 -4.39 -8.22
CA LYS A 24 14.37 -3.95 -9.60
C LYS A 24 14.11 -2.45 -9.83
N ILE A 25 13.40 -1.79 -8.92
CA ILE A 25 13.09 -0.36 -9.06
C ILE A 25 14.20 0.46 -8.43
N ALA A 26 14.96 1.14 -9.28
CA ALA A 26 16.04 2.03 -8.85
C ALA A 26 15.57 2.98 -7.74
N GLY A 27 16.23 2.92 -6.58
CA GLY A 27 16.04 3.83 -5.45
C GLY A 27 15.11 3.35 -4.33
N ILE A 28 14.54 2.14 -4.39
CA ILE A 28 13.94 1.53 -3.20
C ILE A 28 15.04 0.76 -2.46
N GLN A 29 15.27 1.10 -1.20
CA GLN A 29 16.27 0.47 -0.34
C GLN A 29 15.56 -0.34 0.74
N GLN A 30 16.11 -1.50 1.05
CA GLN A 30 15.68 -2.28 2.21
C GLN A 30 16.17 -1.57 3.48
N THR A 31 15.26 -1.26 4.41
CA THR A 31 15.57 -0.56 5.67
C THR A 31 15.60 -1.51 6.86
N ASP A 32 14.73 -2.53 6.88
CA ASP A 32 14.71 -3.64 7.84
C ASP A 32 14.56 -4.98 7.11
N GLU A 33 14.48 -6.12 7.81
CA GLU A 33 14.37 -7.46 7.19
C GLU A 33 13.22 -7.61 6.16
N ILE A 34 12.19 -6.75 6.22
CA ILE A 34 11.01 -6.80 5.31
C ILE A 34 10.47 -5.42 4.88
N ASN A 35 11.06 -4.33 5.35
CA ASN A 35 10.62 -2.97 5.04
C ASN A 35 11.49 -2.40 3.93
N TYR A 36 10.84 -1.82 2.93
CA TYR A 36 11.48 -1.22 1.78
C TYR A 36 11.01 0.23 1.64
N GLU A 37 11.93 1.17 1.65
CA GLU A 37 11.61 2.60 1.61
C GLU A 37 12.21 3.31 0.41
N LYS A 38 11.50 4.34 -0.04
CA LYS A 38 11.98 5.29 -1.02
C LYS A 38 11.36 6.64 -0.79
N THR A 39 12.22 7.64 -0.61
CA THR A 39 11.80 9.03 -0.59
C THR A 39 11.52 9.50 -2.02
N PHE A 40 10.26 9.85 -2.28
CA PHE A 40 9.83 10.42 -3.56
C PHE A 40 9.76 11.94 -3.41
N ALA A 41 10.80 12.67 -3.82
CA ALA A 41 10.72 14.13 -3.88
C ALA A 41 9.91 14.66 -5.09
N LYS A 42 8.95 13.88 -5.64
CA LYS A 42 8.19 14.24 -6.85
C LYS A 42 6.72 14.48 -6.53
N GLY A 43 6.20 15.65 -6.91
CA GLY A 43 4.81 16.04 -6.67
C GLY A 43 4.54 16.27 -5.17
N ASN A 44 3.44 15.70 -4.68
CA ASN A 44 2.97 15.84 -3.30
C ASN A 44 3.31 14.65 -2.40
N VAL A 45 3.93 13.59 -2.94
CA VAL A 45 4.45 12.49 -2.12
C VAL A 45 5.74 12.98 -1.46
N GLN A 46 5.96 12.57 -0.22
CA GLN A 46 7.17 12.78 0.54
C GLN A 46 7.94 11.47 0.65
N ASP A 47 7.27 10.40 1.06
CA ASP A 47 7.89 9.09 1.28
C ASP A 47 6.96 7.93 0.86
N LEU A 48 7.56 6.79 0.57
CA LEU A 48 6.89 5.53 0.30
C LEU A 48 7.61 4.42 1.05
N THR A 49 6.88 3.74 1.91
CA THR A 49 7.26 2.44 2.49
C THR A 49 6.43 1.34 1.84
N CYS A 50 7.08 0.22 1.51
CA CYS A 50 6.45 -1.01 1.07
C CYS A 50 6.82 -2.11 2.08
N GLN A 51 5.83 -2.91 2.51
CA GLN A 51 6.08 -4.05 3.39
C GLN A 51 5.87 -5.37 2.64
N VAL A 52 6.78 -6.32 2.86
CA VAL A 52 6.80 -7.63 2.19
C VAL A 52 6.52 -8.74 3.21
N THR A 53 5.74 -9.76 2.81
CA THR A 53 5.29 -10.84 3.70
C THR A 53 6.46 -11.64 4.29
N PHE A 54 6.28 -12.13 5.52
CA PHE A 54 7.24 -13.02 6.19
C PHE A 54 7.08 -14.50 5.81
N SER A 55 5.91 -14.96 5.35
CA SER A 55 5.60 -16.38 5.21
C SER A 55 5.34 -16.82 3.77
N GLY A 56 6.09 -17.84 3.32
CA GLY A 56 5.93 -18.52 2.04
C GLY A 56 6.52 -17.75 0.86
N GLU A 57 5.68 -17.02 0.13
CA GLU A 57 6.09 -16.24 -1.03
C GLU A 57 6.21 -14.77 -0.62
N LYS A 58 7.44 -14.26 -0.54
CA LYS A 58 7.73 -12.85 -0.25
C LYS A 58 7.10 -11.95 -1.31
N ALA A 59 5.95 -11.38 -0.99
CA ALA A 59 5.22 -10.45 -1.84
C ALA A 59 4.85 -9.18 -1.08
N ILE A 60 4.71 -8.06 -1.78
CA ILE A 60 4.27 -6.80 -1.18
C ILE A 60 2.83 -6.97 -0.70
N TYR A 61 2.58 -6.76 0.59
CA TYR A 61 1.22 -6.81 1.13
C TYR A 61 0.72 -5.45 1.60
N GLU A 62 1.59 -4.46 1.75
CA GLU A 62 1.22 -3.12 2.18
C GLU A 62 2.06 -2.05 1.50
N PHE A 63 1.40 -0.94 1.14
CA PHE A 63 2.03 0.33 0.84
C PHE A 63 1.62 1.37 1.88
N ILE A 64 2.59 2.14 2.35
CA ILE A 64 2.39 3.33 3.17
C ILE A 64 2.98 4.51 2.40
N ILE A 65 2.12 5.45 2.01
CA ILE A 65 2.50 6.61 1.20
C ILE A 65 2.36 7.86 2.06
N GLU A 66 3.50 8.47 2.40
CA GLU A 66 3.54 9.74 3.12
C GLU A 66 3.46 10.90 2.13
N TYR A 67 2.58 11.87 2.41
CA TYR A 67 2.44 13.06 1.60
C TYR A 67 3.13 14.26 2.25
N LYS A 68 3.46 15.28 1.47
CA LYS A 68 4.03 16.52 1.99
C LYS A 68 3.05 17.22 2.95
N PRO A 69 3.55 17.95 3.97
CA PRO A 69 2.71 18.76 4.82
C PRO A 69 1.81 19.72 4.02
N GLY A 70 0.56 19.87 4.43
CA GLY A 70 -0.43 20.71 3.75
C GLY A 70 -1.16 20.03 2.58
N PHE A 71 -0.77 18.83 2.16
CA PHE A 71 -1.52 18.07 1.17
C PHE A 71 -2.86 17.58 1.75
N ASN A 72 -3.96 17.85 1.03
CA ASN A 72 -5.30 17.43 1.46
C ASN A 72 -5.59 15.96 1.08
N LEU A 73 -4.98 15.05 1.83
CA LEU A 73 -5.16 13.61 1.64
C LEU A 73 -6.63 13.18 1.72
N LYS A 74 -7.38 13.70 2.69
CA LYS A 74 -8.80 13.38 2.90
C LYS A 74 -9.63 13.67 1.65
N ALA A 75 -9.46 14.84 1.04
CA ALA A 75 -10.19 15.21 -0.17
C ALA A 75 -9.81 14.32 -1.37
N MET A 76 -8.51 14.01 -1.52
CA MET A 76 -8.05 13.12 -2.59
C MET A 76 -8.61 11.70 -2.43
N MET A 77 -8.60 11.15 -1.22
CA MET A 77 -9.18 9.83 -0.94
C MET A 77 -10.69 9.80 -1.19
N LEU A 78 -11.42 10.81 -0.71
CA LEU A 78 -12.86 10.92 -0.95
C LEU A 78 -13.19 10.97 -2.44
N LYS A 79 -12.40 11.73 -3.23
CA LYS A 79 -12.56 11.81 -4.69
C LYS A 79 -12.24 10.48 -5.38
N LYS A 80 -11.24 9.74 -4.89
CA LYS A 80 -10.72 8.53 -5.54
C LYS A 80 -11.53 7.27 -5.18
N TYR A 81 -11.87 7.09 -3.92
CA TYR A 81 -12.51 5.87 -3.40
C TYR A 81 -13.96 6.09 -2.95
N GLY A 82 -14.45 7.34 -2.95
CA GLY A 82 -15.75 7.68 -2.39
C GLY A 82 -15.75 7.74 -0.86
N PRO A 83 -16.92 7.75 -0.20
CA PRO A 83 -17.01 7.66 1.25
C PRO A 83 -16.54 6.29 1.75
N LYS A 84 -16.06 6.26 3.00
CA LYS A 84 -15.65 5.02 3.69
C LYS A 84 -16.84 4.04 3.76
N ASN A 85 -16.55 2.75 3.66
CA ASN A 85 -17.57 1.69 3.66
C ASN A 85 -17.33 0.61 4.75
N ASN A 86 -16.29 0.76 5.57
CA ASN A 86 -15.97 -0.16 6.66
C ASN A 86 -15.41 0.62 7.86
N GLY A 87 -16.30 1.21 8.67
CA GLY A 87 -15.89 2.06 9.80
C GLY A 87 -15.01 3.23 9.33
N ASP A 88 -13.75 3.23 9.76
CA ASP A 88 -12.77 4.26 9.40
C ASP A 88 -11.97 4.00 8.12
N GLU A 89 -12.42 3.03 7.32
CA GLU A 89 -11.63 2.45 6.24
C GLU A 89 -12.46 2.25 4.97
N TRP A 90 -11.76 1.97 3.87
CA TRP A 90 -12.33 1.48 2.63
C TRP A 90 -11.92 0.03 2.41
N LEU A 91 -12.90 -0.82 2.17
CA LEU A 91 -12.70 -2.18 1.71
C LEU A 91 -13.06 -2.26 0.22
N ILE A 92 -12.08 -2.56 -0.62
CA ILE A 92 -12.24 -2.63 -2.07
C ILE A 92 -11.97 -4.06 -2.54
N LYS A 93 -12.94 -4.67 -3.21
CA LYS A 93 -12.74 -5.96 -3.89
C LYS A 93 -12.34 -5.72 -5.33
N LEU A 94 -11.15 -6.20 -5.70
CA LEU A 94 -10.66 -6.18 -7.08
C LEU A 94 -11.32 -7.28 -7.92
N LYS A 95 -11.22 -7.15 -9.24
CA LYS A 95 -11.84 -8.09 -10.20
C LYS A 95 -11.28 -9.51 -10.11
N ASP A 96 -10.04 -9.66 -9.67
CA ASP A 96 -9.38 -10.96 -9.46
C ASP A 96 -9.68 -11.57 -8.07
N GLY A 97 -10.57 -10.95 -7.30
CA GLY A 97 -10.99 -11.44 -5.98
C GLY A 97 -10.11 -10.97 -4.83
N LEU A 98 -8.98 -10.32 -5.10
CA LEU A 98 -8.17 -9.68 -4.06
C LEU A 98 -8.99 -8.61 -3.34
N LYS A 99 -8.93 -8.60 -2.01
CA LYS A 99 -9.56 -7.58 -1.17
C LYS A 99 -8.49 -6.66 -0.64
N LEU A 100 -8.67 -5.37 -0.87
CA LEU A 100 -7.81 -4.32 -0.35
C LEU A 100 -8.47 -3.64 0.83
N LYS A 101 -7.68 -3.43 1.87
CA LYS A 101 -7.98 -2.57 2.98
C LYS A 101 -7.24 -1.25 2.76
N ILE A 102 -7.94 -0.12 2.79
CA ILE A 102 -7.35 1.20 2.59
C ILE A 102 -7.76 2.10 3.76
N TRP A 103 -6.80 2.79 4.35
CA TRP A 103 -7.07 3.69 5.47
C TRP A 103 -6.10 4.87 5.48
N GLN A 104 -6.42 5.85 6.31
CA GLN A 104 -5.59 7.01 6.54
C GLN A 104 -4.98 6.91 7.94
N TYR A 105 -3.67 7.14 8.04
CA TYR A 105 -2.97 7.30 9.31
C TYR A 105 -2.14 8.60 9.27
N LYS A 106 -2.54 9.62 10.04
CA LYS A 106 -1.96 10.98 9.96
C LYS A 106 -2.05 11.52 8.51
N ASN A 107 -0.95 11.89 7.87
CA ASN A 107 -0.92 12.29 6.45
C ASN A 107 -0.64 11.12 5.49
N LYS A 108 -0.61 9.89 6.00
CA LYS A 108 -0.24 8.70 5.23
C LYS A 108 -1.47 8.00 4.68
N LEU A 109 -1.37 7.57 3.41
CA LEU A 109 -2.29 6.64 2.78
C LEU A 109 -1.73 5.22 2.95
N CYS A 110 -2.49 4.36 3.61
CA CYS A 110 -2.13 2.96 3.78
C CYS A 110 -3.03 2.10 2.88
N ILE A 111 -2.43 1.15 2.17
CA ILE A 111 -3.11 0.24 1.25
C ILE A 111 -2.56 -1.16 1.50
N GLY A 112 -3.38 -2.06 2.01
CA GLY A 112 -2.97 -3.40 2.38
C GLY A 112 -3.85 -4.50 1.78
N ASP A 113 -3.30 -5.70 1.64
CA ASP A 113 -4.06 -6.92 1.38
C ASP A 113 -4.85 -7.32 2.64
N SER A 114 -6.19 -7.43 2.54
CA SER A 114 -7.04 -7.70 3.71
C SER A 114 -6.71 -9.02 4.41
N ARG A 115 -6.16 -10.00 3.66
CA ARG A 115 -5.81 -11.34 4.20
C ARG A 115 -4.76 -11.29 5.30
N GLN A 116 -3.85 -10.31 5.24
CA GLN A 116 -2.83 -10.15 6.30
C GLN A 116 -3.43 -9.63 7.61
N PHE A 117 -4.53 -8.88 7.54
CA PHE A 117 -5.20 -8.32 8.72
C PHE A 117 -6.27 -9.24 9.28
N GLU A 118 -6.87 -10.11 8.45
CA GLU A 118 -7.81 -11.14 8.88
C GLU A 118 -7.11 -12.26 9.66
N ASN A 119 -5.87 -12.62 9.29
CA ASN A 119 -5.09 -13.64 10.00
C ASN A 119 -4.57 -13.18 11.37
N ALA A 120 -4.44 -11.87 11.61
CA ALA A 120 -4.01 -11.33 12.90
C ALA A 120 -5.04 -11.53 14.02
N ILE A 121 -6.32 -11.75 13.67
CA ILE A 121 -7.41 -11.96 14.63
C ILE A 121 -7.52 -13.45 15.06
N MET A 122 -6.87 -14.36 14.35
CA MET A 122 -6.89 -15.81 14.64
C MET A 122 -5.66 -16.29 15.41
N ALA A 123 -4.79 -15.36 15.84
CA ALA A 123 -3.56 -15.66 16.58
C ALA A 123 -3.63 -15.32 18.08
N GLU A 124 -4.83 -14.99 18.60
CA GLU A 124 -5.12 -14.89 20.04
C GLU A 124 -5.92 -16.08 20.55
#